data_AF-A0A968CGP2-F1
#
_entry.id   AF-A0A968CGP2-F1
#
_cell.length_a   1.000
_cell.length_b   1.000
_cell.length_c   1.000
_cell.angle_alpha   90.00
_cell.angle_beta   90.00
_cell.angle_gamma   90.00
#
_symmetry.space_group_name_H-M   'P 1'
#
loop_
_entity.id
_entity.type
_entity.pdbx_description
1 polymer ?
#
loop_
_entity_poly.entity_id
_entity_poly.type
_entity_poly.pdbx_seq_one_letter_code
_entity_poly.pdbx_strand_id
1 'polypeptide(L)'
;ILGINLGGLGFLTEIPFENFGREFNKILNGEYRIEKRLMLKGEIDKDLQPLYALNEFVIDKGKSVRVIQIQTQVDGRLLNSYVSDGL
;
A
#
# COMPACT_ATOMS: atom_id res chain seq x y z
N ILE A 1 5.00 -12.45 -1.74
CA ILE A 1 4.17 -12.74 -0.54
C ILE A 1 3.04 -13.63 -1.01
N LEU A 2 2.63 -14.64 -0.23
CA LEU A 2 1.45 -15.45 -0.51
C LEU A 2 0.37 -15.14 0.53
N GLY A 3 -0.79 -14.65 0.10
CA GLY A 3 -1.92 -14.41 0.99
C GLY A 3 -2.86 -15.62 1.04
N ILE A 4 -3.11 -16.15 2.24
CA ILE A 4 -4.11 -17.20 2.47
C ILE A 4 -5.38 -16.54 3.01
N ASN A 5 -6.52 -16.82 2.38
CA ASN A 5 -7.79 -16.31 2.83
C ASN A 5 -8.41 -17.23 3.90
N LEU A 6 -8.52 -16.72 5.12
CA LEU A 6 -9.18 -17.39 6.26
C LEU A 6 -10.63 -16.91 6.49
N GLY A 7 -11.16 -16.02 5.64
CA GLY A 7 -12.48 -15.41 5.80
C GLY A 7 -13.00 -14.74 4.52
N GLY A 8 -13.43 -13.48 4.61
CA GLY A 8 -13.99 -12.72 3.47
C GLY A 8 -12.98 -12.45 2.35
N LEU A 9 -13.46 -12.12 1.15
CA LEU A 9 -12.61 -11.87 -0.02
C LEU A 9 -11.65 -10.68 0.26
N GLY A 10 -10.35 -10.89 0.09
CA GLY A 10 -9.32 -9.84 0.19
C GLY A 10 -8.65 -9.60 -1.16
N PHE A 11 -8.25 -8.37 -1.45
CA PHE A 11 -7.61 -8.01 -2.72
C PHE A 11 -6.22 -8.65 -2.94
N LEU A 12 -5.58 -9.12 -1.87
CA LEU A 12 -4.22 -9.70 -1.91
C LEU A 12 -4.19 -11.19 -1.54
N THR A 13 -5.35 -11.83 -1.31
CA THR A 13 -5.42 -13.24 -0.96
C THR A 13 -5.67 -14.09 -2.20
N GLU A 14 -4.84 -15.11 -2.40
CA GLU A 14 -4.82 -15.91 -3.63
C GLU A 14 -5.42 -17.31 -3.42
N ILE A 15 -5.41 -17.81 -2.18
CA ILE A 15 -5.80 -19.20 -1.89
C ILE A 15 -6.84 -19.23 -0.76
N PRO A 16 -8.07 -19.75 -1.01
CA PRO A 16 -8.99 -20.13 0.05
C PRO A 16 -8.37 -21.20 0.95
N PHE A 17 -8.55 -21.09 2.27
CA PHE A 17 -7.95 -22.02 3.23
C PHE A 17 -8.23 -23.50 2.92
N GLU A 18 -9.43 -23.82 2.43
CA GLU A 18 -9.85 -25.17 2.04
C GLU A 18 -8.93 -25.81 0.99
N ASN A 19 -8.30 -24.99 0.14
CA ASN A 19 -7.41 -25.43 -0.93
C ASN A 19 -5.93 -25.30 -0.56
N PHE A 20 -5.60 -24.83 0.65
CA PHE A 20 -4.23 -24.53 1.06
C PHE A 20 -3.28 -25.71 0.87
N GLY A 21 -3.66 -26.92 1.31
CA GLY A 21 -2.79 -28.09 1.21
C GLY A 21 -2.41 -28.44 -0.24
N ARG A 22 -3.33 -28.27 -1.19
CA ARG A 22 -3.07 -28.53 -2.61
C ARG A 22 -2.17 -27.47 -3.22
N GLU A 23 -2.49 -26.20 -3.00
CA GLU A 23 -1.74 -25.08 -3.59
C GLU A 23 -0.36 -24.93 -2.94
N PHE A 24 -0.20 -25.28 -1.66
CA PHE A 24 1.10 -25.32 -1.00
C PHE A 24 2.05 -26.34 -1.61
N ASN A 25 1.54 -27.52 -2.00
CA ASN A 25 2.35 -28.52 -2.71
C ASN A 25 2.84 -28.02 -4.07
N LYS A 26 2.01 -27.28 -4.81
CA LYS A 26 2.44 -26.62 -6.05
C LYS A 26 3.58 -25.65 -5.80
N ILE A 27 3.51 -24.86 -4.72
CA ILE A 27 4.58 -23.93 -4.35
C ILE A 27 5.89 -24.68 -4.06
N LEU A 28 5.83 -25.77 -3.30
CA LEU A 28 7.00 -26.60 -3.01
C LEU A 28 7.64 -27.20 -4.27
N ASN A 29 6.82 -27.51 -5.27
CA ASN A 29 7.26 -28.00 -6.58
C ASN A 29 7.73 -26.88 -7.53
N GLY A 30 7.70 -25.61 -7.11
CA GLY A 30 8.07 -24.46 -7.95
C GLY A 30 6.99 -24.02 -8.94
N GLU A 31 5.78 -24.56 -8.82
CA GLU A 31 4.64 -24.27 -9.70
C GLU A 31 3.91 -23.00 -9.24
N TYR A 32 4.61 -21.87 -9.25
CA TYR A 32 4.05 -20.56 -8.94
C TYR A 32 4.58 -19.49 -9.90
N ARG A 33 3.91 -18.35 -9.94
CA ARG A 33 4.41 -17.14 -10.60
C ARG A 33 4.73 -16.07 -9.58
N ILE A 34 5.80 -15.33 -9.84
CA ILE A 34 6.12 -14.12 -9.10
C ILE A 34 5.58 -12.94 -9.87
N GLU A 35 4.62 -12.24 -9.28
CA GLU A 35 4.18 -10.95 -9.76
C GLU A 35 4.94 -9.83 -9.05
N LYS A 36 5.50 -8.91 -9.84
CA LYS A 36 6.12 -7.70 -9.30
C LYS A 36 5.04 -6.65 -9.15
N ARG A 37 4.85 -6.16 -7.93
CA ARG A 37 3.96 -5.02 -7.65
C ARG A 37 4.78 -3.76 -7.46
N LEU A 38 4.26 -2.65 -7.96
CA LEU A 38 4.81 -1.33 -7.69
C LEU A 38 4.68 -1.04 -6.19
N MET A 39 5.69 -0.36 -5.64
CA MET A 39 5.71 0.06 -4.25
C MET A 39 6.03 1.55 -4.22
N LEU A 40 5.23 2.30 -3.46
CA LEU A 40 5.47 3.72 -3.25
C LEU A 40 6.60 3.88 -2.24
N LYS A 41 7.50 4.83 -2.52
CA LYS A 41 8.54 5.27 -1.59
C LYS A 41 8.24 6.72 -1.21
N GLY A 42 8.12 7.00 0.08
CA GLY A 42 7.89 8.32 0.63
C GLY A 42 9.08 8.77 1.47
N GLU A 43 9.39 10.06 1.44
CA GLU A 43 10.45 10.68 2.25
C GLU A 43 9.85 11.88 2.98
N ILE A 44 10.22 12.04 4.25
CA ILE A 44 9.77 13.15 5.09
C ILE A 44 10.99 14.04 5.35
N ASP A 45 10.82 15.34 5.13
CA ASP A 45 11.89 16.31 5.34
C ASP A 45 12.39 16.22 6.80
N LYS A 46 13.66 15.83 6.97
CA LYS A 46 14.42 15.58 8.21
C LYS A 46 14.38 14.15 8.79
N ASP A 47 13.63 13.23 8.19
CA ASP A 47 13.71 11.83 8.59
C ASP A 47 14.75 11.08 7.75
N LEU A 48 15.58 10.27 8.40
CA LEU A 48 16.71 9.62 7.72
C LEU A 48 16.31 8.34 6.98
N GLN A 49 15.13 7.79 7.27
CA GLN A 49 14.67 6.53 6.70
C GLN A 49 13.45 6.75 5.81
N PRO A 50 13.47 6.25 4.56
CA PRO A 50 12.31 6.30 3.69
C PRO A 50 11.21 5.37 4.19
N LEU A 51 9.97 5.78 3.94
CA LEU A 51 8.79 4.97 4.16
C LEU A 51 8.42 4.24 2.87
N TYR A 52 7.82 3.06 3.01
CA TYR A 52 7.35 2.27 1.87
C TYR A 52 5.88 1.87 2.06
N ALA A 53 5.08 2.04 1.02
CA ALA A 53 3.67 1.66 1.01
C ALA A 53 3.34 0.83 -0.22
N LEU A 54 2.61 -0.27 -0.02
CA LEU A 54 2.12 -1.10 -1.13
C LEU A 54 0.88 -0.51 -1.80
N ASN A 55 -0.01 0.11 -1.01
CA ASN A 55 -1.27 0.66 -1.49
C ASN A 55 -1.16 2.19 -1.65
N GLU A 56 -1.20 2.93 -0.55
CA GLU A 56 -1.18 4.39 -0.55
C GLU A 56 -0.44 4.99 0.65
N PHE A 57 -0.03 6.25 0.50
CA PHE A 57 0.24 7.15 1.62
C PHE A 57 -0.96 8.07 1.79
N VAL A 58 -1.31 8.38 3.04
CA VAL A 58 -2.39 9.31 3.37
C VAL A 58 -1.82 10.43 4.23
N ILE A 59 -2.08 11.67 3.83
CA ILE A 59 -1.81 12.85 4.64
C ILE A 59 -3.14 13.21 5.32
N ASP A 60 -3.17 13.20 6.65
CA ASP A 60 -4.36 13.51 7.44
C ASP A 60 -4.07 14.61 8.48
N LYS A 61 -5.08 15.42 8.81
CA LYS A 61 -4.99 16.46 9.85
C LYS A 61 -4.82 15.90 11.28
N GLY A 62 -4.81 14.59 11.44
CA GLY A 62 -4.70 13.89 12.71
C GLY A 62 -5.85 14.26 13.64
N LYS A 63 -5.53 14.54 14.90
CA LYS A 63 -6.52 14.93 15.92
C LYS A 63 -6.98 16.38 15.82
N SER A 64 -6.48 17.16 14.86
CA SER A 64 -6.87 18.55 14.68
C SER A 64 -8.35 18.64 14.28
N VAL A 65 -9.06 19.63 14.83
CA VAL A 65 -10.42 20.01 14.39
C VAL A 65 -10.40 20.94 13.17
N ARG A 66 -9.24 21.50 12.82
CA ARG A 66 -9.07 22.40 11.67
C ARG A 66 -8.58 21.62 10.46
N VAL A 67 -9.13 21.94 9.29
CA VAL A 67 -8.61 21.52 7.98
C VAL A 67 -7.15 21.97 7.81
N ILE A 68 -6.41 21.22 6.99
CA ILE A 68 -5.02 21.51 6.65
C ILE A 68 -4.93 22.05 5.22
N GLN A 69 -3.93 22.89 4.97
CA GLN A 69 -3.57 23.30 3.62
C GLN A 69 -2.43 22.42 3.11
N ILE A 70 -2.63 21.77 1.97
CA ILE A 70 -1.65 20.85 1.37
C ILE A 70 -1.27 21.39 0.00
N GLN A 71 0.01 21.65 -0.22
CA GLN A 71 0.54 21.98 -1.56
C GLN A 71 1.12 20.73 -2.19
N THR A 72 0.61 20.37 -3.36
CA THR A 72 1.05 19.18 -4.09
C THR A 72 1.88 19.60 -5.29
N GLN A 73 3.02 18.95 -5.45
CA GLN A 73 3.89 19.16 -6.61
C GLN A 73 4.13 17.83 -7.31
N VAL A 74 4.21 17.87 -8.64
CA VAL A 74 4.61 16.75 -9.49
C VAL A 74 5.79 17.22 -10.33
N ASP A 75 6.88 16.46 -10.33
CA ASP A 75 8.12 16.80 -11.03
C ASP A 75 8.63 18.22 -10.72
N GLY A 76 8.53 18.63 -9.45
CA GLY A 76 8.98 19.94 -8.95
C GLY A 76 8.10 21.13 -9.37
N ARG A 77 6.90 20.89 -9.91
CA ARG A 77 5.96 21.95 -10.30
C ARG A 77 4.70 21.88 -9.45
N LEU A 78 4.19 23.04 -9.02
CA LEU A 78 2.91 23.12 -8.31
C LEU A 78 1.80 22.55 -9.19
N LEU A 79 1.19 21.47 -8.71
CA LEU A 79 0.00 20.90 -9.31
C LEU A 79 -1.24 21.63 -8.77
N ASN A 80 -1.39 21.66 -7.44
CA ASN A 80 -2.52 22.32 -6.79
C ASN A 80 -2.24 22.61 -5.30
N SER A 81 -3.09 23.45 -4.69
CA SER A 81 -3.19 23.63 -3.25
C SER A 81 -4.59 23.24 -2.77
N TYR A 82 -4.66 22.32 -1.82
CA TYR A 82 -5.89 21.81 -1.22
C TYR A 82 -6.10 22.43 0.16
N VAL A 83 -7.35 22.67 0.55
CA VAL A 83 -7.75 22.96 1.93
C VAL A 83 -8.79 21.91 2.32
N SER A 84 -8.36 20.88 3.06
CA SER A 84 -9.14 19.66 3.29
C SER A 84 -8.73 18.98 4.60
N ASP A 85 -9.43 17.89 4.95
CA ASP A 85 -9.02 17.05 6.08
C ASP A 85 -7.77 16.22 5.79
N GLY A 86 -7.49 15.97 4.51
CA GLY A 86 -6.35 15.19 4.05
C GLY A 86 -6.20 15.14 2.53
N LEU A 87 -5.16 14.43 2.09
CA LEU A 87 -4.87 14.09 0.69
C LEU A 87 -4.39 12.64 0.60
#